data_AF-A0A2D7V7G6-F1
#
_entry.id   AF-A0A2D7V7G6-F1
#
_cell.length_a   1.000
_cell.length_b   1.000
_cell.length_c   1.000
_cell.angle_alpha   90.00
_cell.angle_beta   90.00
_cell.angle_gamma   90.00
#
_symmetry.space_group_name_H-M   'P 1'
#
loop_
_entity.id
_entity.type
_entity.pdbx_description
1 polymer ?
#
loop_
_entity_poly.entity_id
_entity_poly.type
_entity_poly.pdbx_seq_one_letter_code
_entity_poly.pdbx_strand_id
1 'polypeptide(L)'
;MDKLENIFDLQEQLNRRIGVCMDEMNDEDRAKWILNYVRAMQQELAELTDSVPWKWWANYQEFDKQNAKVEIVDLFHFLISMAQVMGMTADDVHEAYLKKNKVNHKRQESGYSKKDENDSRHI
;
A
#
# COMPACT_ATOMS: atom_id res chain seq x y z
N MET A 1 -11.95 -15.10 -10.53
CA MET A 1 -11.22 -14.64 -9.36
C MET A 1 -9.75 -14.94 -9.55
N ASP A 2 -8.99 -13.92 -9.92
CA ASP A 2 -7.54 -13.97 -9.91
C ASP A 2 -6.97 -13.77 -8.50
N LYS A 3 -5.64 -13.72 -8.38
CA LYS A 3 -4.98 -13.61 -7.07
C LYS A 3 -5.22 -12.25 -6.41
N LEU A 4 -5.29 -11.17 -7.17
CA LEU A 4 -5.49 -9.82 -6.63
C LEU A 4 -6.94 -9.63 -6.21
N GLU A 5 -7.90 -10.07 -7.02
CA GLU A 5 -9.33 -10.10 -6.68
C GLU A 5 -9.56 -10.89 -5.39
N ASN A 6 -8.99 -12.09 -5.27
CA ASN A 6 -9.09 -12.90 -4.05
C ASN A 6 -8.51 -12.19 -2.81
N ILE A 7 -7.40 -11.47 -2.97
CA ILE A 7 -6.81 -10.71 -1.85
C ILE A 7 -7.72 -9.57 -1.42
N PHE A 8 -8.31 -8.82 -2.36
CA PHE A 8 -9.25 -7.75 -2.06
C PHE A 8 -10.49 -8.28 -1.33
N ASP A 9 -11.05 -9.40 -1.79
CA ASP A 9 -12.21 -10.03 -1.16
C ASP A 9 -11.91 -10.51 0.27
N LEU A 10 -10.73 -11.11 0.50
CA LEU A 10 -10.30 -11.53 1.83
C LEU A 10 -10.08 -10.31 2.75
N GLN A 11 -9.50 -9.23 2.21
CA GLN A 11 -9.28 -8.00 2.97
C GLN A 11 -10.60 -7.34 3.36
N GLU A 12 -11.57 -7.30 2.44
CA GLU A 12 -12.89 -6.74 2.71
C GLU A 12 -13.60 -7.51 3.85
N GLN A 13 -13.56 -8.84 3.78
CA GLN A 13 -14.10 -9.71 4.84
C GLN A 13 -13.46 -9.44 6.20
N LEU A 14 -12.12 -9.29 6.23
CA LEU A 14 -11.40 -8.96 7.45
C LEU A 14 -11.79 -7.58 7.97
N ASN A 15 -11.80 -6.56 7.10
CA ASN A 15 -12.16 -5.19 7.45
C ASN A 15 -13.56 -5.11 8.06
N ARG A 16 -14.56 -5.75 7.42
CA ARG A 16 -15.92 -5.84 7.98
C ARG A 16 -15.94 -6.53 9.33
N ARG A 17 -15.19 -7.63 9.50
CA ARG A 17 -15.11 -8.38 10.77
C ARG A 17 -14.54 -7.54 11.92
N ILE A 18 -13.62 -6.62 11.64
CA ILE A 18 -13.01 -5.74 12.64
C ILE A 18 -13.71 -4.37 12.76
N GLY A 19 -14.88 -4.20 12.13
CA GLY A 19 -15.73 -3.01 12.28
C GLY A 19 -15.45 -1.88 11.29
N VAL A 20 -14.73 -2.17 10.20
CA VAL A 20 -14.50 -1.21 9.11
C VAL A 20 -15.44 -1.53 7.95
N CYS A 21 -16.65 -0.97 7.99
CA CYS A 21 -17.64 -1.09 6.92
C CYS A 21 -17.51 0.08 5.94
N MET A 22 -17.12 -0.18 4.70
CA MET A 22 -16.80 0.86 3.72
C MET A 22 -18.01 1.35 2.91
N ASP A 23 -19.11 0.58 2.86
CA ASP A 23 -20.31 0.90 2.08
C ASP A 23 -20.99 2.22 2.51
N GLU A 24 -20.78 2.63 3.76
CA GLU A 24 -21.47 3.76 4.39
C GLU A 24 -20.54 4.94 4.66
N MET A 25 -19.26 4.87 4.23
CA MET A 25 -18.28 5.92 4.53
C MET A 25 -18.51 7.17 3.68
N ASN A 26 -18.77 8.29 4.36
CA ASN A 26 -18.67 9.62 3.77
C ASN A 26 -17.19 10.07 3.66
N ASP A 27 -16.94 11.23 3.06
CA ASP A 27 -15.57 11.73 2.86
C ASP A 27 -14.82 12.00 4.17
N GLU A 28 -15.50 12.37 5.25
CA GLU A 28 -14.90 12.56 6.57
C GLU A 28 -14.43 11.22 7.15
N ASP A 29 -15.25 10.17 7.05
CA ASP A 29 -14.88 8.81 7.45
C ASP A 29 -13.72 8.27 6.61
N ARG A 30 -13.75 8.50 5.29
CA ARG A 30 -12.65 8.11 4.39
C ARG A 30 -11.35 8.80 4.79
N ALA A 31 -11.37 10.11 4.99
CA ALA A 31 -10.19 10.87 5.43
C ALA A 31 -9.64 10.35 6.77
N LYS A 32 -10.53 10.06 7.73
CA LYS A 32 -10.16 9.47 9.02
C LYS A 32 -9.49 8.10 8.87
N TRP A 33 -10.05 7.22 8.05
CA TRP A 33 -9.49 5.87 7.86
C TRP A 33 -8.18 5.88 7.07
N ILE A 34 -8.04 6.75 6.07
CA ILE A 34 -6.77 6.99 5.41
C ILE A 34 -5.70 7.40 6.43
N LEU A 35 -6.02 8.34 7.33
CA LEU A 35 -5.08 8.74 8.39
C LEU A 35 -4.73 7.59 9.35
N ASN A 36 -5.70 6.76 9.71
CA ASN A 36 -5.47 5.60 10.58
C ASN A 36 -4.56 4.57 9.91
N TYR A 37 -4.80 4.22 8.65
CA TYR A 37 -3.97 3.27 7.93
C TYR A 37 -2.57 3.79 7.65
N VAL A 38 -2.40 5.09 7.38
CA VAL A 38 -1.06 5.71 7.30
C VAL A 38 -0.29 5.54 8.61
N ARG A 39 -0.95 5.74 9.75
CA ARG A 39 -0.32 5.55 11.07
C ARG A 39 0.01 4.09 11.35
N ALA A 40 -0.87 3.17 10.99
CA ALA A 40 -0.63 1.73 11.11
C ALA A 40 0.60 1.31 10.29
N MET A 41 0.65 1.70 9.01
CA MET A 41 1.80 1.44 8.14
C MET A 41 3.11 2.05 8.67
N GLN A 42 3.07 3.20 9.34
CA GLN A 42 4.26 3.76 10.00
C GLN A 42 4.77 2.87 11.13
N GLN A 43 3.87 2.22 11.88
CA GLN A 43 4.29 1.24 12.89
C GLN A 43 4.89 0.00 12.22
N GLU A 44 4.23 -0.59 11.21
CA GLU A 44 4.78 -1.78 10.51
C GLU A 44 6.12 -1.48 9.80
N LEU A 45 6.32 -0.26 9.32
CA LEU A 45 7.63 0.18 8.80
C LEU A 45 8.70 0.21 9.89
N ALA A 46 8.35 0.56 11.13
CA ALA A 46 9.26 0.51 12.26
C ALA A 46 9.58 -0.95 12.64
N GLU A 47 8.59 -1.83 12.66
CA GLU A 47 8.78 -3.28 12.90
C GLU A 47 9.64 -3.92 11.81
N LEU A 48 9.42 -3.57 10.55
CA LEU A 48 10.26 -3.99 9.43
C LEU A 48 11.70 -3.45 9.57
N THR A 49 11.86 -2.22 10.05
CA THR A 49 13.18 -1.63 10.31
C THR A 49 13.91 -2.42 11.38
N ASP A 50 13.23 -2.82 12.46
CA ASP A 50 13.83 -3.62 13.52
C ASP A 50 14.12 -5.08 13.11
N SER A 51 13.51 -5.54 12.02
CA SER A 51 13.82 -6.85 11.42
C SER A 51 15.15 -6.86 10.64
N VAL A 52 15.75 -5.70 10.36
CA VAL A 52 17.02 -5.57 9.62
C VAL A 52 18.12 -4.95 10.49
N PRO A 53 19.42 -5.22 10.21
CA PRO A 53 20.53 -4.66 10.99
C PRO A 53 20.77 -3.17 10.68
N TRP A 54 19.83 -2.31 11.09
CA TRP A 54 19.83 -0.88 10.76
C TRP A 54 20.82 -0.06 11.59
N LYS A 55 21.19 -0.50 12.80
CA LYS A 55 22.18 0.19 13.66
C LYS A 55 23.57 -0.19 13.17
N TRP A 56 24.06 0.52 12.15
CA TRP A 56 25.37 0.27 11.55
C TRP A 56 26.57 0.40 12.51
N TRP A 57 26.35 0.93 13.73
CA TRP A 57 27.36 1.01 14.79
C TRP A 57 27.32 -0.17 15.78
N ALA A 58 26.44 -1.15 15.59
CA ALA A 58 26.24 -2.30 16.48
C ALA A 58 26.37 -3.63 15.73
N ASN A 59 27.11 -4.59 16.30
CA ASN A 59 27.41 -5.89 15.65
C ASN A 59 26.53 -7.06 16.12
N TYR A 60 25.52 -6.80 16.96
CA TYR A 60 24.66 -7.85 17.52
C TYR A 60 23.32 -8.02 16.79
N GLN A 61 23.00 -7.15 15.83
CA GLN A 61 21.76 -7.27 15.07
C GLN A 61 21.92 -8.30 13.95
N GLU A 62 20.96 -9.21 13.87
CA GLU A 62 20.85 -10.16 12.76
C GLU A 62 19.69 -9.76 11.85
N PHE A 63 19.73 -10.22 10.60
CA PHE A 63 18.61 -10.03 9.67
C PHE A 63 17.55 -11.11 9.93
N ASP A 64 16.44 -10.72 10.56
CA ASP A 64 15.26 -11.57 10.70
C ASP A 64 14.45 -11.58 9.40
N LYS A 65 14.83 -12.50 8.51
CA LYS A 65 14.16 -12.68 7.20
C LYS A 65 12.71 -13.11 7.33
N GLN A 66 12.34 -13.82 8.40
CA GLN A 66 10.99 -14.32 8.54
C GLN A 66 10.08 -13.18 9.00
N ASN A 67 10.51 -12.42 10.01
CA ASN A 67 9.76 -11.26 10.48
C ASN A 67 9.64 -10.20 9.37
N ALA A 68 10.73 -9.91 8.65
CA ALA A 68 10.67 -8.97 7.54
C ALA A 68 9.64 -9.33 6.46
N LYS A 69 9.37 -10.62 6.22
CA LYS A 69 8.30 -11.04 5.29
C LYS A 69 6.90 -10.80 5.87
N VAL A 70 6.73 -11.00 7.18
CA VAL A 70 5.47 -10.74 7.89
C VAL A 70 5.14 -9.26 7.80
N GLU A 71 6.08 -8.38 8.16
CA GLU A 71 5.84 -6.93 8.14
C GLU A 71 5.56 -6.39 6.73
N ILE A 72 6.17 -6.98 5.70
CA ILE A 72 5.84 -6.63 4.30
C ILE A 72 4.38 -6.98 3.96
N VAL A 73 3.87 -8.10 4.48
CA VAL A 73 2.47 -8.51 4.27
C VAL A 73 1.54 -7.63 5.10
N ASP A 74 1.92 -7.23 6.31
CA ASP A 74 1.12 -6.31 7.14
C ASP A 74 1.00 -4.92 6.50
N LEU A 75 2.10 -4.41 5.92
CA LEU A 75 2.04 -3.21 5.06
C LEU A 75 1.07 -3.38 3.88
N PHE A 76 1.00 -4.58 3.30
CA PHE A 76 0.11 -4.84 2.17
C PHE A 76 -1.37 -4.87 2.60
N HIS A 77 -1.69 -5.44 3.77
CA HIS A 77 -3.04 -5.39 4.36
C HIS A 77 -3.55 -3.95 4.47
N PHE A 78 -2.72 -3.03 4.98
CA PHE A 78 -3.11 -1.62 5.12
C PHE A 78 -3.16 -0.88 3.79
N LEU A 79 -2.26 -1.17 2.85
CA LEU A 79 -2.29 -0.57 1.52
C LEU A 79 -3.57 -0.93 0.76
N ILE A 80 -3.99 -2.19 0.79
CA ILE A 80 -5.25 -2.63 0.16
C ILE A 80 -6.44 -1.99 0.86
N SER A 81 -6.44 -1.96 2.19
CA SER A 81 -7.52 -1.33 2.94
C SER A 81 -7.67 0.15 2.61
N MET A 82 -6.57 0.89 2.40
CA MET A 82 -6.62 2.28 1.91
C MET A 82 -7.24 2.40 0.52
N ALA A 83 -6.91 1.49 -0.40
CA ALA A 83 -7.53 1.48 -1.73
C ALA A 83 -9.04 1.24 -1.63
N GLN A 84 -9.47 0.29 -0.80
CA GLN A 84 -10.88 -0.01 -0.58
C GLN A 84 -11.62 1.17 0.09
N VAL A 85 -10.99 1.90 1.04
CA VAL A 85 -11.57 3.14 1.61
C VAL A 85 -11.86 4.18 0.54
N MET A 86 -11.02 4.25 -0.48
CA MET A 86 -11.23 5.14 -1.63
C MET A 86 -12.27 4.60 -2.63
N GLY A 87 -12.84 3.43 -2.38
CA GLY A 87 -13.80 2.76 -3.27
C GLY A 87 -13.15 2.10 -4.48
N MET A 88 -11.83 1.83 -4.43
CA MET A 88 -11.14 1.16 -5.53
C MET A 88 -11.34 -0.35 -5.45
N THR A 89 -11.69 -0.95 -6.59
CA THR A 89 -11.66 -2.40 -6.78
C THR A 89 -10.24 -2.88 -7.10
N ALA A 90 -10.04 -4.21 -7.12
CA ALA A 90 -8.80 -4.82 -7.59
C ALA A 90 -8.46 -4.39 -9.04
N ASP A 91 -9.46 -4.32 -9.91
CA ASP A 91 -9.33 -3.88 -11.29
C ASP A 91 -8.91 -2.40 -11.38
N ASP A 92 -9.51 -1.53 -10.58
CA ASP A 92 -9.15 -0.10 -10.55
C ASP A 92 -7.69 0.10 -10.18
N VAL A 93 -7.21 -0.63 -9.16
CA VAL A 93 -5.81 -0.57 -8.72
C VAL A 93 -4.88 -1.12 -9.80
N HIS A 94 -5.25 -2.25 -10.43
CA HIS A 94 -4.45 -2.85 -11.49
C HIS A 94 -4.33 -1.92 -12.71
N GLU A 95 -5.43 -1.34 -13.18
CA GLU A 95 -5.43 -0.41 -14.30
C GLU A 95 -4.66 0.89 -13.98
N ALA A 96 -4.85 1.44 -12.77
CA ALA A 96 -4.08 2.59 -12.31
C ALA A 96 -2.57 2.29 -12.27
N TYR A 97 -2.20 1.09 -11.80
CA TYR A 97 -0.81 0.62 -11.79
C TYR A 97 -0.24 0.52 -13.20
N LEU A 98 -0.95 -0.11 -14.14
CA LEU A 98 -0.51 -0.25 -15.54
C LEU A 98 -0.27 1.11 -16.20
N LYS A 99 -1.21 2.05 -16.03
CA LYS A 99 -1.05 3.42 -16.54
C LYS A 99 0.17 4.10 -15.93
N LYS A 100 0.33 4.02 -14.60
CA LYS A 100 1.45 4.63 -13.89
C LYS A 100 2.79 4.04 -14.30
N ASN A 101 2.85 2.72 -14.42
CA ASN A 101 4.03 1.97 -14.83
C ASN A 101 4.47 2.40 -16.24
N LYS A 102 3.54 2.48 -17.20
CA LYS A 102 3.81 2.95 -18.57
C LYS A 102 4.37 4.38 -18.59
N VAL A 103 3.81 5.29 -17.79
CA VAL A 103 4.32 6.66 -17.65
C VAL A 103 5.75 6.66 -17.09
N ASN A 104 6.03 5.84 -16.07
CA ASN A 104 7.36 5.75 -15.48
C ASN A 104 8.41 5.19 -16.45
N HIS A 105 8.07 4.18 -17.27
CA HIS A 105 8.96 3.68 -18.31
C HIS A 105 9.28 4.74 -19.37
N LYS A 106 8.27 5.47 -19.85
CA LYS A 106 8.49 6.60 -20.79
C LYS A 106 9.41 7.67 -20.21
N ARG A 107 9.32 7.93 -18.89
CA ARG A 107 10.22 8.87 -18.19
C ARG A 107 11.66 8.36 -18.15
N GLN A 108 11.86 7.06 -17.91
CA GLN A 108 13.21 6.47 -17.98
C GLN A 108 13.79 6.59 -19.39
N GLU A 109 13.00 6.31 -20.42
CA GLU A 109 13.42 6.41 -21.83
C GLU A 109 13.76 7.86 -22.25
N SER A 110 13.05 8.86 -21.70
CA SER A 110 13.32 10.28 -21.96
C SER A 110 14.40 10.90 -21.05
N GLY A 111 15.05 10.09 -20.21
CA GLY A 111 16.11 10.51 -19.29
C GLY A 111 15.62 11.37 -18.13
N TYR A 112 14.34 11.29 -17.74
CA TYR A 112 13.73 12.12 -16.69
C TYR A 112 13.92 13.64 -16.89
N SER A 113 14.12 14.06 -18.13
CA SER A 113 14.53 15.44 -18.46
C SER A 113 13.48 16.51 -18.11
N LYS A 114 12.19 16.14 -18.08
CA LYS A 114 11.08 16.98 -17.57
C LYS A 114 10.00 16.12 -16.92
N LYS A 115 9.48 16.57 -15.77
CA LYS A 115 8.27 16.02 -15.13
C LYS A 115 7.07 16.83 -15.61
N ASP A 116 6.16 16.21 -16.37
CA ASP A 116 4.85 16.79 -16.66
C ASP A 116 3.87 16.36 -15.55
N GLU A 117 3.30 17.33 -14.85
CA GLU A 117 2.34 17.11 -13.76
C GLU A 117 0.99 16.59 -14.29
N ASN A 118 0.71 16.78 -15.58
CA ASN A 118 -0.54 16.32 -16.20
C ASN A 118 -0.50 14.81 -16.53
N ASP A 119 0.68 14.19 -16.61
CA ASP A 119 0.84 12.78 -16.98
C ASP A 119 0.09 11.81 -16.07
N SER A 120 -0.23 12.22 -14.84
CA SER A 120 -0.92 11.39 -13.85
C SER A 120 -2.35 11.86 -13.55
N ARG A 121 -2.88 12.88 -14.25
CA ARG A 121 -4.26 13.38 -14.02
C ARG A 121 -5.36 12.43 -14.50
N HIS A 122 -5.02 11.43 -15.30
CA HIS A 122 -5.95 10.44 -15.88
C HIS A 122 -5.75 9.02 -15.31
N ILE A 123 -4.93 8.92 -14.26
CA ILE A 123 -4.71 7.69 -13.51
C ILE A 123 -5.78 7.61 -12.44
#